data_AF-A0A6B0TCC6-F1
#
_entry.id   AF-A0A6B0TCC6-F1
#
_cell.length_a   1.000
_cell.length_b   1.000
_cell.length_c   1.000
_cell.angle_alpha   90.00
_cell.angle_beta   90.00
_cell.angle_gamma   90.00
#
_symmetry.space_group_name_H-M   'P 1'
#
loop_
_entity.id
_entity.type
_entity.pdbx_description
1 polymer ?
#
loop_
_entity_poly.entity_id
_entity_poly.type
_entity_poly.pdbx_seq_one_letter_code
_entity_poly.pdbx_strand_id
1 'polypeptide(L)'
;MAEELTELGGIDEEKAEALREAGYESPEHVAAASQEQLQNVEGISTALAARLKAETDEVEVSAGVEADIEELEPDEDEEEAESDEDEPEIEELTDISGVGDSKAASLEDAGYDTVDKVRGASQDELADVDGIGMALAARIKADVGDLDVSEEVEAEVEDEEAEEEEDVETELRPRGLVDKTPDLDENEQRLLAQRSRVGKPKFNRQDHHKKKRVPTSWRSPKGTLSKQRRGIKGKGDTVEAGFRSPKAVRGRHPSGFEEVRVHNVDDLEGVDGDTEAVRIASTVGARKRERIEEVAEDEGIRVLNPTYVEVEVE
;
A
#
# COMPACT_ATOMS: atom_id res chain seq x y z
N MET A 1 40.01 -9.99 1.43
CA MET A 1 40.43 -9.63 0.06
C MET A 1 39.64 -8.37 -0.23
N ALA A 2 40.24 -7.31 -0.79
CA ALA A 2 39.46 -6.11 -1.10
C ALA A 2 38.37 -6.52 -2.09
N GLU A 3 37.11 -6.52 -1.64
CA GLU A 3 35.97 -6.81 -2.49
C GLU A 3 35.83 -5.64 -3.47
N GLU A 4 35.78 -5.94 -4.77
CA GLU A 4 35.68 -4.91 -5.80
C GLU A 4 34.22 -4.43 -5.89
N LEU A 5 33.99 -3.13 -6.08
CA LEU A 5 32.63 -2.56 -6.22
C LEU A 5 31.81 -3.23 -7.33
N THR A 6 32.46 -3.78 -8.35
CA THR A 6 31.84 -4.50 -9.47
C THR A 6 31.26 -5.87 -9.07
N GLU A 7 31.57 -6.37 -7.87
CA GLU A 7 30.96 -7.58 -7.32
C GLU A 7 29.56 -7.33 -6.75
N LEU A 8 29.21 -6.06 -6.47
CA LEU A 8 27.89 -5.66 -5.98
C LEU A 8 26.84 -5.75 -7.10
N GLY A 9 25.67 -6.32 -6.75
CA GLY A 9 24.61 -6.62 -7.68
C GLY A 9 24.04 -5.41 -8.44
N GLY A 10 24.47 -5.23 -9.70
CA GLY A 10 23.94 -4.20 -10.60
C GLY A 10 24.88 -3.03 -10.84
N ILE A 11 26.08 -3.07 -10.27
CA ILE A 11 27.17 -2.16 -10.56
C ILE A 11 27.94 -2.67 -11.80
N ASP A 12 28.02 -1.83 -12.83
CA ASP A 12 28.91 -2.03 -13.98
C ASP A 12 30.18 -1.18 -13.79
N GLU A 13 31.18 -1.34 -14.66
CA GLU A 13 32.46 -0.62 -14.51
C GLU A 13 32.29 0.90 -14.52
N GLU A 14 31.31 1.41 -15.29
CA GLU A 14 30.98 2.83 -15.39
C GLU A 14 30.42 3.36 -14.06
N LYS A 15 29.48 2.66 -13.43
CA LYS A 15 28.98 3.04 -12.10
C LYS A 15 29.99 2.84 -10.99
N ALA A 16 30.86 1.83 -11.10
CA ALA A 16 31.95 1.63 -10.15
C ALA A 16 32.96 2.79 -10.25
N GLU A 17 33.21 3.33 -11.44
CA GLU A 17 34.03 4.53 -11.63
C GLU A 17 33.36 5.77 -11.03
N ALA A 18 32.04 5.97 -11.27
CA ALA A 18 31.29 7.08 -10.69
C ALA A 18 31.27 7.04 -9.14
N LEU A 19 31.14 5.86 -8.54
CA LEU A 19 31.23 5.70 -7.08
C LEU A 19 32.60 6.07 -6.53
N ARG A 20 33.69 5.67 -7.21
CA ARG A 20 35.05 6.04 -6.80
C ARG A 20 35.30 7.53 -6.94
N GLU A 21 34.78 8.17 -7.99
CA GLU A 21 34.89 9.62 -8.19
C GLU A 21 34.14 10.40 -7.10
N ALA A 22 33.03 9.85 -6.61
CA ALA A 22 32.28 10.38 -5.47
C ALA A 22 32.86 10.00 -4.08
N GLY A 23 34.02 9.34 -4.03
CA GLY A 23 34.71 8.99 -2.78
C GLY A 23 34.37 7.63 -2.18
N TYR A 24 33.48 6.84 -2.80
CA TYR A 24 33.14 5.49 -2.35
C TYR A 24 34.05 4.45 -2.99
N GLU A 25 35.23 4.23 -2.40
CA GLU A 25 36.26 3.38 -3.02
C GLU A 25 36.06 1.87 -2.83
N SER A 26 35.31 1.46 -1.80
CA SER A 26 35.09 0.04 -1.47
C SER A 26 33.65 -0.26 -1.05
N PRO A 27 33.22 -1.54 -1.00
CA PRO A 27 31.91 -1.93 -0.49
C PRO A 27 31.64 -1.48 0.95
N GLU A 28 32.69 -1.32 1.77
CA GLU A 28 32.58 -0.74 3.11
C GLU A 28 32.15 0.73 3.07
N HIS A 29 32.61 1.50 2.07
CA HIS A 29 32.19 2.89 1.87
C HIS A 29 30.72 2.96 1.45
N VAL A 30 30.28 2.03 0.60
CA VAL A 30 28.85 1.92 0.19
C VAL A 30 27.98 1.48 1.37
N ALA A 31 28.50 0.66 2.28
CA ALA A 31 27.83 0.29 3.53
C ALA A 31 27.68 1.48 4.48
N ALA A 32 28.70 2.32 4.59
CA ALA A 32 28.70 3.53 5.42
C ALA A 32 27.78 4.64 4.88
N ALA A 33 27.82 4.93 3.58
CA ALA A 33 27.09 6.03 2.93
C ALA A 33 25.57 5.95 3.08
N SER A 34 24.82 7.01 3.36
CA SER A 34 23.35 6.99 3.39
C SER A 34 22.73 6.64 2.02
N GLN A 35 21.44 6.22 2.01
CA GLN A 35 20.76 5.93 0.74
C GLN A 35 20.66 7.18 -0.16
N GLU A 36 20.60 8.37 0.42
CA GLU A 36 20.52 9.65 -0.29
C GLU A 36 21.88 10.04 -0.88
N GLN A 37 22.95 9.85 -0.11
CA GLN A 37 24.33 10.02 -0.57
C GLN A 37 24.63 9.17 -1.81
N LEU A 38 24.20 7.90 -1.82
CA LEU A 38 24.37 7.03 -2.99
C LEU A 38 23.49 7.45 -4.19
N GLN A 39 22.34 8.08 -3.97
CA GLN A 39 21.46 8.57 -5.05
C GLN A 39 22.02 9.81 -5.75
N ASN A 40 22.83 10.61 -5.06
CA ASN A 40 23.47 11.80 -5.61
C ASN A 40 24.60 11.46 -6.59
N VAL A 41 25.09 10.21 -6.58
CA VAL A 41 26.12 9.74 -7.52
C VAL A 41 25.52 9.52 -8.91
N GLU A 42 26.18 10.08 -9.92
CA GLU A 42 25.72 10.00 -11.31
C GLU A 42 25.53 8.54 -11.76
N GLY A 43 24.35 8.24 -12.32
CA GLY A 43 24.02 6.91 -12.82
C GLY A 43 23.49 5.92 -11.78
N ILE A 44 23.39 6.30 -10.50
CA ILE A 44 22.76 5.49 -9.45
C ILE A 44 21.28 5.85 -9.32
N SER A 45 20.40 4.92 -9.69
CA SER A 45 18.96 5.08 -9.48
C SER A 45 18.56 4.82 -8.02
N THR A 46 17.43 5.37 -7.58
CA THR A 46 16.83 5.12 -6.25
C THR A 46 16.68 3.64 -5.93
N ALA A 47 16.25 2.83 -6.90
CA ALA A 47 16.12 1.39 -6.77
C ALA A 47 17.47 0.65 -6.66
N LEU A 48 18.53 1.20 -7.26
CA LEU A 48 19.88 0.65 -7.16
C LEU A 48 20.48 1.00 -5.80
N ALA A 49 20.37 2.24 -5.33
CA ALA A 49 20.85 2.65 -4.01
C ALA A 49 20.22 1.83 -2.88
N ALA A 50 18.89 1.65 -2.90
CA ALA A 50 18.20 0.82 -1.92
C ALA A 50 18.65 -0.66 -1.96
N ARG A 51 18.97 -1.17 -3.15
CA ARG A 51 19.48 -2.54 -3.31
C ARG A 51 20.91 -2.68 -2.78
N LEU A 52 21.78 -1.73 -3.08
CA LEU A 52 23.16 -1.72 -2.59
C LEU A 52 23.17 -1.70 -1.06
N LYS A 53 22.34 -0.85 -0.45
CA LYS A 53 22.15 -0.84 1.00
C LYS A 53 21.71 -2.17 1.58
N ALA A 54 20.72 -2.82 0.98
CA ALA A 54 20.26 -4.13 1.44
C ALA A 54 21.31 -5.24 1.25
N GLU A 55 22.22 -5.07 0.28
CA GLU A 55 23.29 -6.03 -0.03
C GLU A 55 24.52 -5.84 0.87
N THR A 56 24.78 -4.61 1.33
CA THR A 56 25.93 -4.26 2.18
C THR A 56 25.60 -4.07 3.67
N ASP A 57 24.35 -4.31 4.10
CA ASP A 57 23.89 -4.14 5.50
C ASP A 57 24.67 -5.00 6.52
N GLU A 58 25.20 -6.15 6.10
CA GLU A 58 25.97 -7.07 6.96
C GLU A 58 27.50 -6.81 6.91
N VAL A 59 27.98 -5.84 6.14
CA VAL A 59 29.40 -5.54 5.98
C VAL A 59 29.89 -4.73 7.19
N GLU A 60 30.91 -5.22 7.89
CA GLU A 60 31.51 -4.50 9.02
C GLU A 60 32.21 -3.24 8.52
N VAL A 61 31.71 -2.08 8.93
CA VAL A 61 32.32 -0.78 8.60
C VAL A 61 33.41 -0.46 9.61
N SER A 62 34.59 -0.09 9.12
CA SER A 62 35.68 0.35 9.98
C SER A 62 35.51 1.83 10.34
N ALA A 63 35.90 2.22 11.56
CA ALA A 63 35.82 3.60 12.02
C ALA A 63 36.62 4.62 11.18
N GLY A 64 37.55 4.15 10.33
CA GLY A 64 38.21 5.01 9.35
C GLY A 64 37.29 5.34 8.18
N VAL A 65 36.59 4.33 7.66
CA VAL A 65 35.65 4.50 6.54
C VAL A 65 34.41 5.31 6.95
N GLU A 66 33.93 5.15 8.18
CA GLU A 66 32.83 6.00 8.69
C GLU A 66 33.22 7.48 8.70
N ALA A 67 34.43 7.81 9.14
CA ALA A 67 34.94 9.18 9.15
C ALA A 67 35.17 9.73 7.73
N ASP A 68 35.64 8.88 6.80
CA ASP A 68 35.83 9.26 5.39
C ASP A 68 34.48 9.59 4.72
N ILE A 69 33.37 8.95 5.12
CA ILE A 69 32.02 9.27 4.62
C ILE A 69 31.41 10.49 5.30
N GLU A 70 31.64 10.69 6.59
CA GLU A 70 31.18 11.87 7.33
C GLU A 70 31.83 13.16 6.77
N GLU A 71 33.08 13.09 6.27
CA GLU A 71 33.76 14.23 5.60
C GLU A 71 33.23 14.50 4.17
N LEU A 72 32.47 13.57 3.58
CA LEU A 72 31.83 13.74 2.26
C LEU A 72 30.43 14.36 2.34
N GLU A 73 29.93 14.65 3.54
CA GLU A 73 28.73 15.47 3.71
C GLU A 73 29.01 16.89 3.20
N PRO A 74 28.21 17.43 2.27
CA PRO A 74 28.30 18.86 1.98
C PRO A 74 27.90 19.62 3.24
N ASP A 75 28.77 20.52 3.70
CA ASP A 75 28.45 21.49 4.75
C ASP A 75 27.10 22.16 4.38
N GLU A 76 26.10 22.06 5.29
CA GLU A 76 24.75 22.65 5.12
C GLU A 76 24.76 24.20 5.04
N ASP A 77 25.93 24.83 4.92
CA ASP A 77 26.16 26.28 4.97
C ASP A 77 26.72 26.91 3.66
N GLU A 78 26.76 26.20 2.53
CA GLU A 78 27.19 26.79 1.22
C GLU A 78 26.14 26.70 0.07
N GLU A 79 24.84 26.80 0.38
CA GLU A 79 23.80 27.18 -0.61
C GLU A 79 23.22 28.60 -0.37
N GLU A 80 24.06 29.54 0.08
CA GLU A 80 23.79 30.97 -0.03
C GLU A 80 24.78 31.60 -1.03
N ALA A 81 24.41 31.60 -2.33
CA ALA A 81 24.63 32.69 -3.29
C ALA A 81 24.54 32.22 -4.77
N GLU A 82 23.33 32.01 -5.28
CA GLU A 82 22.97 32.56 -6.59
C GLU A 82 21.62 33.28 -6.43
N SER A 83 21.72 34.58 -6.17
CA SER A 83 20.61 35.51 -6.17
C SER A 83 20.05 35.61 -7.60
N ASP A 84 18.84 35.09 -7.81
CA ASP A 84 17.95 35.54 -8.88
C ASP A 84 17.52 36.99 -8.59
N GLU A 85 18.38 37.94 -8.95
CA GLU A 85 18.02 39.34 -9.12
C GLU A 85 17.05 39.48 -10.32
N ASP A 86 15.75 39.20 -10.14
CA ASP A 86 14.65 39.72 -10.98
C ASP A 86 13.24 39.29 -10.46
N GLU A 87 12.99 39.27 -9.16
CA GLU A 87 11.60 39.30 -8.64
C GLU A 87 11.16 40.75 -8.34
N PRO A 88 10.03 41.22 -8.90
CA PRO A 88 9.55 42.56 -8.60
C PRO A 88 9.13 42.62 -7.12
N GLU A 89 9.70 43.59 -6.40
CA GLU A 89 9.26 43.93 -5.05
C GLU A 89 7.76 44.27 -5.11
N ILE A 90 6.91 43.43 -4.49
CA ILE A 90 5.46 43.63 -4.43
C ILE A 90 5.22 44.82 -3.48
N GLU A 91 5.15 46.03 -4.04
CA GLU A 91 4.92 47.27 -3.29
C GLU A 91 3.42 47.52 -3.06
N GLU A 92 2.56 47.15 -4.02
CA GLU A 92 1.11 47.38 -3.96
C GLU A 92 0.32 46.07 -3.86
N LEU A 93 -0.85 46.10 -3.20
CA LEU A 93 -1.73 44.92 -3.08
C LEU A 93 -2.18 44.37 -4.44
N THR A 94 -2.19 45.20 -5.48
CA THR A 94 -2.55 44.84 -6.85
C THR A 94 -1.44 44.11 -7.60
N ASP A 95 -0.21 44.14 -7.08
CA ASP A 95 0.92 43.39 -7.65
C ASP A 95 0.85 41.90 -7.26
N ILE A 96 0.04 41.57 -6.22
CA ILE A 96 -0.20 40.19 -5.77
C ILE A 96 -1.01 39.42 -6.81
N SER A 97 -0.51 38.25 -7.18
CA SER A 97 -1.08 37.36 -8.19
C SER A 97 -2.55 37.00 -7.91
N GLY A 98 -3.45 37.58 -8.70
CA GLY A 98 -4.90 37.32 -8.65
C GLY A 98 -5.70 38.31 -7.79
N VAL A 99 -5.04 39.33 -7.23
CA VAL A 99 -5.64 40.50 -6.58
C VAL A 99 -5.71 41.63 -7.63
N GLY A 100 -6.92 42.05 -8.00
CA GLY A 100 -7.13 43.25 -8.81
C GLY A 100 -7.75 44.36 -7.97
N ASP A 101 -7.94 45.56 -8.54
CA ASP A 101 -8.41 46.77 -7.85
C ASP A 101 -9.60 46.53 -6.89
N SER A 102 -10.59 45.74 -7.32
CA SER A 102 -11.77 45.42 -6.50
C SER A 102 -11.46 44.60 -5.26
N LYS A 103 -10.49 43.68 -5.36
CA LYS A 103 -10.11 42.79 -4.25
C LYS A 103 -9.08 43.46 -3.35
N ALA A 104 -8.19 44.27 -3.91
CA ALA A 104 -7.31 45.16 -3.14
C ALA A 104 -8.16 46.09 -2.25
N ALA A 105 -9.21 46.71 -2.81
CA ALA A 105 -10.15 47.51 -2.00
C ALA A 105 -10.86 46.70 -0.91
N SER A 106 -11.16 45.42 -1.16
CA SER A 106 -11.80 44.54 -0.16
C SER A 106 -10.82 44.16 0.96
N LEU A 107 -9.54 43.98 0.65
CA LEU A 107 -8.46 43.79 1.64
C LEU A 107 -8.24 45.06 2.46
N GLU A 108 -8.22 46.23 1.82
CA GLU A 108 -8.12 47.53 2.50
C GLU A 108 -9.30 47.76 3.44
N ASP A 109 -10.53 47.50 2.99
CA ASP A 109 -11.75 47.62 3.81
C ASP A 109 -11.75 46.64 4.99
N ALA A 110 -11.11 45.47 4.84
CA ALA A 110 -10.91 44.48 5.90
C ALA A 110 -9.72 44.80 6.83
N GLY A 111 -8.96 45.87 6.56
CA GLY A 111 -7.84 46.33 7.39
C GLY A 111 -6.47 45.77 7.00
N TYR A 112 -6.36 45.10 5.84
CA TYR A 112 -5.10 44.64 5.24
C TYR A 112 -4.61 45.63 4.17
N ASP A 113 -4.44 46.89 4.57
CA ASP A 113 -4.06 48.01 3.68
C ASP A 113 -2.61 48.01 3.20
N THR A 114 -1.76 47.10 3.70
CA THR A 114 -0.37 46.95 3.26
C THR A 114 -0.01 45.48 3.05
N VAL A 115 0.95 45.21 2.17
CA VAL A 115 1.45 43.86 1.90
C VAL A 115 1.96 43.19 3.18
N ASP A 116 2.60 43.92 4.08
CA ASP A 116 3.07 43.37 5.37
C ASP A 116 1.94 42.91 6.30
N LYS A 117 0.77 43.59 6.25
CA LYS A 117 -0.41 43.15 7.00
C LYS A 117 -1.03 41.89 6.41
N VAL A 118 -0.99 41.74 5.09
CA VAL A 118 -1.39 40.51 4.40
C VAL A 118 -0.42 39.37 4.74
N ARG A 119 0.89 39.64 4.80
CA ARG A 119 1.90 38.66 5.22
C ARG A 119 1.74 38.24 6.68
N GLY A 120 1.33 39.12 7.57
CA GLY A 120 1.08 38.79 8.98
C GLY A 120 -0.26 38.08 9.26
N ALA A 121 -1.17 38.06 8.28
CA ALA A 121 -2.47 37.41 8.41
C ALA A 121 -2.36 35.89 8.20
N SER A 122 -3.20 35.15 8.92
CA SER A 122 -3.39 33.72 8.65
C SER A 122 -4.21 33.51 7.37
N GLN A 123 -4.04 32.32 6.77
CA GLN A 123 -4.77 31.97 5.54
C GLN A 123 -6.30 32.02 5.75
N ASP A 124 -6.78 31.62 6.91
CA ASP A 124 -8.21 31.60 7.23
C ASP A 124 -8.77 33.02 7.37
N GLU A 125 -8.04 33.94 8.00
CA GLU A 125 -8.44 35.34 8.12
C GLU A 125 -8.53 36.04 6.76
N LEU A 126 -7.61 35.74 5.84
CA LEU A 126 -7.68 36.25 4.47
C LEU A 126 -8.85 35.62 3.67
N ALA A 127 -9.22 34.39 3.98
CA ALA A 127 -10.31 33.68 3.32
C ALA A 127 -11.71 34.18 3.72
N ASP A 128 -11.82 34.88 4.85
CA ASP A 128 -13.06 35.49 5.33
C ASP A 128 -13.35 36.86 4.68
N VAL A 129 -12.37 37.42 3.94
CA VAL A 129 -12.54 38.69 3.21
C VAL A 129 -13.44 38.48 1.99
N ASP A 130 -14.40 39.40 1.80
CA ASP A 130 -15.41 39.31 0.76
C ASP A 130 -14.75 39.24 -0.64
N GLY A 131 -14.93 38.11 -1.34
CA GLY A 131 -14.34 37.86 -2.65
C GLY A 131 -12.96 37.16 -2.64
N ILE A 132 -12.40 36.86 -1.48
CA ILE A 132 -11.15 36.10 -1.32
C ILE A 132 -11.49 34.75 -0.68
N GLY A 133 -11.76 33.73 -1.51
CA GLY A 133 -11.97 32.38 -0.98
C GLY A 133 -10.66 31.70 -0.57
N MET A 134 -10.75 30.56 0.12
CA MET A 134 -9.61 29.77 0.61
C MET A 134 -8.52 29.50 -0.45
N ALA A 135 -8.92 29.24 -1.69
CA ALA A 135 -8.00 28.99 -2.80
C ALA A 135 -7.25 30.24 -3.28
N LEU A 136 -7.83 31.43 -3.11
CA LEU A 136 -7.16 32.70 -3.42
C LEU A 136 -6.29 33.13 -2.23
N ALA A 137 -6.75 32.96 -0.99
CA ALA A 137 -5.97 33.22 0.21
C ALA A 137 -4.66 32.42 0.23
N ALA A 138 -4.72 31.13 -0.10
CA ALA A 138 -3.53 30.29 -0.25
C ALA A 138 -2.54 30.82 -1.30
N ARG A 139 -3.06 31.31 -2.43
CA ARG A 139 -2.23 31.86 -3.51
C ARG A 139 -1.60 33.19 -3.10
N ILE A 140 -2.37 34.07 -2.47
CA ILE A 140 -1.89 35.34 -1.93
C ILE A 140 -0.75 35.07 -0.96
N LYS A 141 -0.94 34.16 0.00
CA LYS A 141 0.06 33.84 1.02
C LYS A 141 1.34 33.24 0.44
N ALA A 142 1.22 32.40 -0.59
CA ALA A 142 2.38 31.86 -1.31
C ALA A 142 3.15 32.93 -2.10
N ASP A 143 2.48 33.98 -2.55
CA ASP A 143 3.05 35.06 -3.37
C ASP A 143 3.72 36.14 -2.52
N VAL A 144 3.15 36.46 -1.35
CA VAL A 144 3.75 37.44 -0.43
C VAL A 144 4.72 36.83 0.58
N GLY A 145 4.72 35.51 0.77
CA GLY A 145 5.55 34.82 1.78
C GLY A 145 5.00 34.96 3.21
N ASP A 146 5.47 34.09 4.11
CA ASP A 146 5.14 34.18 5.53
C ASP A 146 6.09 35.15 6.25
N LEU A 147 5.55 35.97 7.14
CA LEU A 147 6.35 36.86 7.99
C LEU A 147 6.45 36.18 9.34
N ASP A 148 7.61 35.59 9.64
CA ASP A 148 7.92 35.04 10.95
C ASP A 148 7.98 36.20 11.97
N VAL A 149 6.83 36.54 12.54
CA VAL A 149 6.74 37.44 13.69
C VAL A 149 6.98 36.62 14.94
N SER A 150 8.24 36.55 15.37
CA SER A 150 8.59 36.16 16.72
C SER A 150 8.05 37.21 17.72
N GLU A 151 7.01 36.88 18.50
CA GLU A 151 6.87 37.09 19.96
C GLU A 151 5.40 37.09 20.44
N GLU A 152 5.14 36.17 21.39
CA GLU A 152 4.15 36.17 22.50
C GLU A 152 2.64 36.38 22.23
N VAL A 153 1.92 35.25 22.14
CA VAL A 153 0.58 35.12 22.74
C VAL A 153 0.56 33.84 23.58
N GLU A 154 0.68 33.98 24.90
CA GLU A 154 0.33 32.92 25.85
C GLU A 154 -1.18 32.67 25.77
N ALA A 155 -1.58 31.67 24.97
CA ALA A 155 -2.84 30.98 25.17
C ALA A 155 -2.55 29.81 26.11
N GLU A 156 -3.07 29.86 27.34
CA GLU A 156 -3.19 28.69 28.21
C GLU A 156 -4.03 27.63 27.48
N VAL A 157 -3.35 26.76 26.75
CA VAL A 157 -3.89 25.45 26.36
C VAL A 157 -3.64 24.58 27.58
N GLU A 158 -4.72 24.15 28.23
CA GLU A 158 -4.68 22.98 29.10
C GLU A 158 -4.01 21.86 28.29
N ASP A 159 -2.74 21.57 28.58
CA ASP A 159 -2.10 20.32 28.23
C ASP A 159 -2.91 19.22 28.91
N GLU A 160 -3.97 18.73 28.25
CA GLU A 160 -4.43 17.38 28.47
C GLU A 160 -3.22 16.51 28.15
N GLU A 161 -2.55 16.02 29.20
CA GLU A 161 -1.52 14.99 29.13
C GLU A 161 -1.99 13.95 28.11
N ALA A 162 -1.37 13.95 26.94
CA ALA A 162 -1.49 12.83 26.02
C ALA A 162 -0.96 11.63 26.81
N GLU A 163 -1.87 10.81 27.31
CA GLU A 163 -1.53 9.53 27.91
C GLU A 163 -0.61 8.84 26.90
N GLU A 164 0.63 8.57 27.32
CA GLU A 164 1.54 7.72 26.54
C GLU A 164 0.78 6.43 26.27
N GLU A 165 0.32 6.23 25.02
CA GLU A 165 -0.26 4.97 24.60
C GLU A 165 0.80 3.91 24.87
N GLU A 166 0.63 3.12 25.94
CA GLU A 166 1.46 1.95 26.18
C GLU A 166 1.43 1.14 24.88
N ASP A 167 2.61 0.80 24.34
CA ASP A 167 2.77 -0.07 23.17
C ASP A 167 2.18 -1.46 23.49
N VAL A 168 0.84 -1.58 23.45
CA VAL A 168 0.11 -2.81 23.68
C VAL A 168 0.32 -3.70 22.46
N GLU A 169 0.72 -4.95 22.69
CA GLU A 169 0.91 -5.91 21.59
C GLU A 169 -0.44 -6.15 20.89
N THR A 170 -0.59 -5.72 19.63
CA THR A 170 -1.81 -5.93 18.84
C THR A 170 -1.67 -7.13 17.91
N GLU A 171 -2.75 -7.91 17.73
CA GLU A 171 -2.80 -9.01 16.76
C GLU A 171 -4.03 -8.94 15.85
N LEU A 172 -3.90 -9.46 14.62
CA LEU A 172 -4.99 -9.51 13.66
C LEU A 172 -5.94 -10.69 13.93
N ARG A 173 -7.17 -10.39 14.35
CA ARG A 173 -8.24 -11.38 14.55
C ARG A 173 -9.35 -11.26 13.50
N PRO A 174 -9.89 -12.38 12.99
CA PRO A 174 -11.03 -12.34 12.07
C PRO A 174 -12.33 -12.03 12.82
N ARG A 175 -13.24 -11.28 12.19
CA ARG A 175 -14.62 -11.09 12.69
C ARG A 175 -15.46 -12.36 12.55
N GLY A 176 -16.44 -12.54 13.43
CA GLY A 176 -17.46 -13.58 13.35
C GLY A 176 -17.02 -14.99 13.72
N LEU A 177 -17.94 -15.94 13.52
CA LEU A 177 -17.82 -17.34 13.96
C LEU A 177 -16.96 -18.21 13.02
N VAL A 178 -15.65 -17.95 12.97
CA VAL A 178 -14.72 -18.63 12.03
C VAL A 178 -14.60 -20.13 12.29
N ASP A 179 -14.66 -20.59 13.54
CA ASP A 179 -14.49 -22.00 13.88
C ASP A 179 -15.79 -22.82 13.83
N LYS A 180 -16.92 -22.19 13.52
CA LYS A 180 -18.21 -22.89 13.41
C LYS A 180 -18.12 -24.01 12.37
N THR A 181 -18.61 -25.18 12.72
CA THR A 181 -18.64 -26.38 11.87
C THR A 181 -20.10 -26.83 11.70
N PRO A 182 -20.52 -27.29 10.52
CA PRO A 182 -21.92 -27.66 10.29
C PRO A 182 -22.29 -28.99 10.91
N ASP A 183 -23.58 -29.15 11.20
CA ASP A 183 -24.16 -30.41 11.63
C ASP A 183 -24.53 -31.29 10.42
N LEU A 184 -23.66 -32.24 10.10
CA LEU A 184 -23.82 -33.14 8.96
C LEU A 184 -24.29 -34.54 9.38
N ASP A 185 -25.11 -35.20 8.57
CA ASP A 185 -25.45 -36.61 8.80
C ASP A 185 -24.23 -37.53 8.59
N GLU A 186 -24.24 -38.72 9.20
CA GLU A 186 -23.11 -39.67 9.13
C GLU A 186 -22.74 -40.02 7.67
N ASN A 187 -23.74 -40.05 6.78
CA ASN A 187 -23.54 -40.37 5.38
C ASN A 187 -22.87 -39.23 4.62
N GLU A 188 -23.29 -37.98 4.80
CA GLU A 188 -22.68 -36.78 4.22
C GLU A 188 -21.27 -36.61 4.74
N GLN A 189 -21.01 -36.78 6.04
CA GLN A 189 -19.65 -36.76 6.59
C GLN A 189 -18.77 -37.80 5.89
N ARG A 190 -19.24 -39.03 5.75
CA ARG A 190 -18.52 -40.10 5.04
C ARG A 190 -18.27 -39.76 3.57
N LEU A 191 -19.27 -39.23 2.86
CA LEU A 191 -19.16 -38.87 1.44
C LEU A 191 -18.25 -37.65 1.24
N LEU A 192 -18.24 -36.70 2.18
CA LEU A 192 -17.36 -35.53 2.17
C LEU A 192 -15.90 -35.96 2.37
N ALA A 193 -15.65 -36.85 3.32
CA ALA A 193 -14.34 -37.47 3.53
C ALA A 193 -13.89 -38.27 2.29
N GLN A 194 -14.80 -39.02 1.66
CA GLN A 194 -14.51 -39.73 0.41
C GLN A 194 -14.13 -38.76 -0.72
N ARG A 195 -14.83 -37.64 -0.86
CA ARG A 195 -14.53 -36.60 -1.85
C ARG A 195 -13.13 -36.02 -1.66
N SER A 196 -12.78 -35.69 -0.41
CA SER A 196 -11.45 -35.17 -0.05
C SER A 196 -10.35 -36.20 -0.36
N ARG A 197 -10.56 -37.46 0.05
CA ARG A 197 -9.60 -38.55 -0.13
C ARG A 197 -9.35 -38.92 -1.61
N VAL A 198 -10.41 -38.98 -2.42
CA VAL A 198 -10.30 -39.39 -3.84
C VAL A 198 -9.78 -38.23 -4.69
N GLY A 199 -10.24 -37.00 -4.43
CA GLY A 199 -9.89 -35.83 -5.23
C GLY A 199 -10.31 -35.93 -6.70
N LYS A 200 -9.62 -35.18 -7.56
CA LYS A 200 -9.81 -35.21 -9.01
C LYS A 200 -8.50 -34.86 -9.74
N PRO A 201 -8.31 -35.34 -10.98
CA PRO A 201 -7.22 -34.85 -11.82
C PRO A 201 -7.33 -33.32 -12.03
N LYS A 202 -6.20 -32.68 -12.38
CA LYS A 202 -6.17 -31.23 -12.64
C LYS A 202 -7.06 -30.80 -13.82
N PHE A 203 -7.30 -31.69 -14.79
CA PHE A 203 -8.05 -31.42 -16.02
C PHE A 203 -7.56 -30.17 -16.78
N ASN A 204 -6.24 -29.98 -16.86
CA ASN A 204 -5.67 -28.93 -17.70
C ASN A 204 -5.67 -29.34 -19.18
N ARG A 205 -5.76 -28.36 -20.09
CA ARG A 205 -5.66 -28.59 -21.54
C ARG A 205 -4.37 -29.34 -21.91
N GLN A 206 -4.46 -30.29 -22.85
CA GLN A 206 -3.26 -30.99 -23.36
C GLN A 206 -2.18 -30.00 -23.82
N ASP A 207 -0.92 -30.31 -23.51
CA ASP A 207 0.25 -29.55 -23.92
C ASP A 207 0.29 -28.05 -23.51
N HIS A 208 -0.56 -27.60 -22.56
CA HIS A 208 -0.51 -26.22 -22.02
C HIS A 208 0.87 -25.86 -21.47
N HIS A 209 1.50 -26.77 -20.74
CA HIS A 209 2.86 -26.59 -20.20
C HIS A 209 3.95 -26.47 -21.28
N LYS A 210 3.69 -26.87 -22.53
CA LYS A 210 4.68 -26.78 -23.62
C LYS A 210 4.69 -25.43 -24.32
N LYS A 211 3.61 -24.65 -24.24
CA LYS A 211 3.46 -23.39 -24.97
C LYS A 211 2.70 -22.36 -24.14
N LYS A 212 3.35 -21.24 -23.82
CA LYS A 212 2.76 -20.12 -23.04
C LYS A 212 1.42 -19.60 -23.61
N ARG A 213 1.28 -19.55 -24.94
CA ARG A 213 0.02 -19.14 -25.60
C ARG A 213 -1.17 -20.10 -25.41
N VAL A 214 -0.93 -21.30 -24.86
CA VAL A 214 -1.96 -22.31 -24.62
C VAL A 214 -2.32 -22.27 -23.14
N PRO A 215 -3.50 -21.73 -22.77
CA PRO A 215 -3.87 -21.62 -21.37
C PRO A 215 -4.21 -22.99 -20.76
N THR A 216 -4.24 -23.03 -19.42
CA THR A 216 -4.61 -24.21 -18.62
C THR A 216 -6.07 -24.63 -18.80
N SER A 217 -6.96 -23.69 -19.14
CA SER A 217 -8.39 -23.93 -19.36
C SER A 217 -8.67 -25.11 -20.28
N TRP A 218 -9.42 -26.11 -19.77
CA TRP A 218 -9.70 -27.35 -20.46
C TRP A 218 -10.33 -27.13 -21.85
N ARG A 219 -9.84 -27.90 -22.82
CA ARG A 219 -10.41 -28.03 -24.17
C ARG A 219 -10.34 -29.49 -24.57
N SER A 220 -11.46 -30.03 -25.06
CA SER A 220 -11.53 -31.41 -25.55
C SER A 220 -10.47 -31.64 -26.64
N PRO A 221 -9.57 -32.63 -26.51
CA PRO A 221 -8.52 -32.87 -27.49
C PRO A 221 -9.14 -33.41 -28.79
N LYS A 222 -9.12 -32.60 -29.86
CA LYS A 222 -9.78 -32.94 -31.14
C LYS A 222 -8.90 -33.64 -32.16
N GLY A 223 -7.58 -33.45 -32.11
CA GLY A 223 -6.67 -33.97 -33.13
C GLY A 223 -6.73 -35.49 -33.24
N THR A 224 -6.82 -36.03 -34.46
CA THR A 224 -6.97 -37.47 -34.73
C THR A 224 -5.88 -38.31 -34.07
N LEU A 225 -4.64 -37.81 -34.09
CA LEU A 225 -3.46 -38.46 -33.51
C LEU A 225 -3.10 -37.99 -32.10
N SER A 226 -3.96 -37.18 -31.46
CA SER A 226 -3.74 -36.74 -30.07
C SER A 226 -3.61 -37.97 -29.17
N LYS A 227 -2.54 -37.96 -28.36
CA LYS A 227 -2.23 -39.06 -27.45
C LYS A 227 -3.18 -39.07 -26.25
N GLN A 228 -3.59 -37.89 -25.77
CA GLN A 228 -4.61 -37.74 -24.74
C GLN A 228 -5.98 -38.20 -25.24
N ARG A 229 -6.41 -37.79 -26.45
CA ARG A 229 -7.67 -38.24 -27.07
C ARG A 229 -7.76 -39.76 -27.21
N ARG A 230 -6.64 -40.41 -27.52
CA ARG A 230 -6.54 -41.87 -27.66
C ARG A 230 -6.45 -42.62 -26.32
N GLY A 231 -6.48 -41.93 -25.18
CA GLY A 231 -6.42 -42.55 -23.86
C GLY A 231 -5.06 -43.17 -23.51
N ILE A 232 -3.96 -42.66 -24.07
CA ILE A 232 -2.62 -43.18 -23.74
C ILE A 232 -2.25 -42.75 -22.32
N LYS A 233 -2.00 -43.74 -21.45
CA LYS A 233 -1.60 -43.54 -20.06
C LYS A 233 -0.40 -42.57 -19.97
N GLY A 234 -0.47 -41.63 -19.03
CA GLY A 234 0.56 -40.60 -18.82
C GLY A 234 0.35 -39.31 -19.61
N LYS A 235 -0.70 -39.19 -20.44
CA LYS A 235 -1.06 -37.93 -21.13
C LYS A 235 -2.18 -37.14 -20.44
N GLY A 236 -2.54 -37.55 -19.23
CA GLY A 236 -3.61 -36.95 -18.43
C GLY A 236 -4.99 -37.50 -18.81
N ASP A 237 -5.88 -37.53 -17.83
CA ASP A 237 -7.25 -38.01 -18.01
C ASP A 237 -8.08 -37.04 -18.86
N THR A 238 -9.01 -37.60 -19.62
CA THR A 238 -10.01 -36.80 -20.36
C THR A 238 -11.23 -36.60 -19.47
N VAL A 239 -11.85 -35.42 -19.54
CA VAL A 239 -13.07 -35.13 -18.77
C VAL A 239 -14.20 -36.08 -19.18
N GLU A 240 -14.72 -36.81 -18.20
CA GLU A 240 -15.80 -37.79 -18.34
C GLU A 240 -16.77 -37.69 -17.16
N ALA A 241 -18.00 -38.18 -17.33
CA ALA A 241 -19.04 -38.11 -16.30
C ALA A 241 -18.70 -38.93 -15.03
N GLY A 242 -17.84 -39.96 -15.15
CA GLY A 242 -17.40 -40.80 -14.03
C GLY A 242 -16.56 -40.06 -12.98
N PHE A 243 -15.98 -38.90 -13.32
CA PHE A 243 -15.21 -38.08 -12.37
C PHE A 243 -16.06 -37.16 -11.49
N ARG A 244 -17.40 -37.25 -11.59
CA ARG A 244 -18.28 -36.44 -10.76
C ARG A 244 -18.18 -36.86 -9.29
N SER A 245 -18.15 -35.88 -8.40
CA SER A 245 -18.29 -36.12 -6.96
C SER A 245 -19.69 -36.62 -6.60
N PRO A 246 -19.86 -37.30 -5.44
CA PRO A 246 -21.15 -37.76 -4.97
C PRO A 246 -22.18 -36.62 -4.91
N LYS A 247 -23.43 -36.89 -5.27
CA LYS A 247 -24.46 -35.85 -5.43
C LYS A 247 -24.73 -35.09 -4.13
N ALA A 248 -24.78 -35.78 -2.99
CA ALA A 248 -25.10 -35.19 -1.68
C ALA A 248 -24.09 -34.12 -1.24
N VAL A 249 -22.79 -34.30 -1.53
CA VAL A 249 -21.72 -33.40 -1.07
C VAL A 249 -21.08 -32.59 -2.20
N ARG A 250 -21.72 -32.55 -3.38
CA ARG A 250 -21.19 -31.84 -4.55
C ARG A 250 -21.44 -30.35 -4.38
N GLY A 251 -20.37 -29.55 -4.37
CA GLY A 251 -20.45 -28.10 -4.26
C GLY A 251 -20.27 -27.57 -2.84
N ARG A 252 -20.37 -28.42 -1.81
CA ARG A 252 -20.12 -28.04 -0.42
C ARG A 252 -18.69 -27.56 -0.18
N HIS A 253 -18.51 -26.60 0.72
CA HIS A 253 -17.22 -26.12 1.19
C HIS A 253 -16.40 -27.30 1.81
N PRO A 254 -15.06 -27.25 1.87
CA PRO A 254 -14.27 -28.28 2.56
C PRO A 254 -14.67 -28.51 4.01
N SER A 255 -15.16 -27.48 4.71
CA SER A 255 -15.71 -27.61 6.08
C SER A 255 -17.05 -28.34 6.13
N GLY A 256 -17.74 -28.47 4.99
CA GLY A 256 -19.03 -29.14 4.90
C GLY A 256 -20.24 -28.24 4.69
N PHE A 257 -20.10 -26.92 4.85
CA PHE A 257 -21.22 -25.98 4.64
C PHE A 257 -21.65 -25.91 3.17
N GLU A 258 -22.92 -25.62 2.95
CA GLU A 258 -23.43 -25.11 1.68
C GLU A 258 -23.17 -23.60 1.60
N GLU A 259 -22.66 -23.13 0.47
CA GLU A 259 -22.22 -21.73 0.34
C GLU A 259 -23.36 -20.86 -0.19
N VAL A 260 -23.77 -19.86 0.58
CA VAL A 260 -24.74 -18.83 0.18
C VAL A 260 -24.00 -17.55 -0.19
N ARG A 261 -24.26 -17.00 -1.37
CA ARG A 261 -23.60 -15.77 -1.83
C ARG A 261 -24.44 -14.55 -1.48
N VAL A 262 -23.85 -13.64 -0.70
CA VAL A 262 -24.54 -12.48 -0.12
C VAL A 262 -23.99 -11.16 -0.67
N HIS A 263 -24.88 -10.19 -0.88
CA HIS A 263 -24.59 -8.85 -1.37
C HIS A 263 -24.97 -7.73 -0.39
N ASN A 264 -25.91 -8.01 0.51
CA ASN A 264 -26.45 -7.05 1.48
C ASN A 264 -27.03 -7.77 2.71
N VAL A 265 -27.44 -7.03 3.73
CA VAL A 265 -27.94 -7.59 4.99
C VAL A 265 -29.24 -8.39 4.77
N ASP A 266 -30.11 -7.96 3.86
CA ASP A 266 -31.38 -8.64 3.60
C ASP A 266 -31.17 -10.04 2.97
N ASP A 267 -30.03 -10.30 2.31
CA ASP A 267 -29.72 -11.63 1.77
C ASP A 267 -29.33 -12.64 2.87
N LEU A 268 -29.16 -12.21 4.12
CA LEU A 268 -28.96 -13.11 5.27
C LEU A 268 -30.29 -13.73 5.72
N GLU A 269 -31.42 -13.11 5.38
CA GLU A 269 -32.73 -13.58 5.80
C GLU A 269 -33.02 -14.99 5.24
N GLY A 270 -33.26 -15.94 6.15
CA GLY A 270 -33.59 -17.32 5.81
C GLY A 270 -32.40 -18.25 5.58
N VAL A 271 -31.17 -17.78 5.82
CA VAL A 271 -29.96 -18.62 5.82
C VAL A 271 -29.90 -19.44 7.12
N ASP A 272 -29.72 -20.77 7.00
CA ASP A 272 -29.58 -21.64 8.17
C ASP A 272 -28.10 -21.78 8.55
N GLY A 273 -27.67 -21.08 9.60
CA GLY A 273 -26.27 -21.07 10.04
C GLY A 273 -25.70 -22.43 10.47
N ASP A 274 -26.51 -23.46 10.68
CA ASP A 274 -26.04 -24.80 11.06
C ASP A 274 -25.70 -25.66 9.83
N THR A 275 -26.31 -25.38 8.68
CA THR A 275 -26.10 -26.12 7.42
C THR A 275 -25.36 -25.29 6.37
N GLU A 276 -25.55 -23.98 6.39
CA GLU A 276 -25.11 -23.02 5.39
C GLU A 276 -24.09 -22.03 5.98
N ALA A 277 -23.18 -21.57 5.12
CA ALA A 277 -22.24 -20.50 5.44
C ALA A 277 -22.26 -19.45 4.33
N VAL A 278 -22.03 -18.21 4.72
CA VAL A 278 -22.15 -17.07 3.82
C VAL A 278 -20.79 -16.72 3.23
N ARG A 279 -20.77 -16.43 1.92
CA ARG A 279 -19.67 -15.76 1.24
C ARG A 279 -20.13 -14.40 0.74
N ILE A 280 -19.56 -13.36 1.33
CA ILE A 280 -19.82 -11.97 0.93
C ILE A 280 -19.17 -11.73 -0.43
N ALA A 281 -19.93 -11.19 -1.39
CA ALA A 281 -19.41 -10.86 -2.70
C ALA A 281 -18.29 -9.80 -2.61
N SER A 282 -17.23 -9.94 -3.43
CA SER A 282 -16.08 -9.04 -3.42
C SER A 282 -16.41 -7.58 -3.78
N THR A 283 -17.52 -7.33 -4.47
CA THR A 283 -17.98 -5.98 -4.83
C THR A 283 -18.58 -5.22 -3.64
N VAL A 284 -18.85 -5.89 -2.52
CA VAL A 284 -19.39 -5.25 -1.31
C VAL A 284 -18.26 -4.52 -0.58
N GLY A 285 -18.38 -3.20 -0.44
CA GLY A 285 -17.38 -2.38 0.25
C GLY A 285 -17.42 -2.52 1.78
N ALA A 286 -16.34 -2.09 2.44
CA ALA A 286 -16.08 -2.27 3.87
C ALA A 286 -17.25 -1.85 4.78
N ARG A 287 -17.81 -0.64 4.58
CA ARG A 287 -18.96 -0.15 5.36
C ARG A 287 -20.16 -1.09 5.37
N LYS A 288 -20.44 -1.74 4.23
CA LYS A 288 -21.55 -2.70 4.16
C LYS A 288 -21.13 -4.07 4.69
N ARG A 289 -19.88 -4.47 4.46
CA ARG A 289 -19.33 -5.73 4.99
C ARG A 289 -19.42 -5.78 6.51
N GLU A 290 -19.04 -4.70 7.18
CA GLU A 290 -19.14 -4.57 8.64
C GLU A 290 -20.54 -4.92 9.16
N ARG A 291 -21.57 -4.29 8.59
CA ARG A 291 -22.97 -4.56 8.97
C ARG A 291 -23.41 -5.99 8.68
N ILE A 292 -22.94 -6.57 7.57
CA ILE A 292 -23.27 -7.97 7.22
C ILE A 292 -22.58 -8.92 8.21
N GLU A 293 -21.32 -8.65 8.58
CA GLU A 293 -20.54 -9.50 9.47
C GLU A 293 -21.10 -9.49 10.89
N GLU A 294 -21.48 -8.31 11.41
CA GLU A 294 -22.13 -8.16 12.72
C GLU A 294 -23.47 -8.93 12.78
N VAL A 295 -24.37 -8.67 11.82
CA VAL A 295 -25.68 -9.36 11.78
C VAL A 295 -25.52 -10.86 11.55
N ALA A 296 -24.57 -11.29 10.72
CA ALA A 296 -24.31 -12.70 10.51
C ALA A 296 -23.80 -13.39 11.79
N GLU A 297 -22.97 -12.72 12.59
CA GLU A 297 -22.51 -13.24 13.88
C GLU A 297 -23.68 -13.38 14.87
N ASP A 298 -24.53 -12.37 14.96
CA ASP A 298 -25.74 -12.37 15.81
C ASP A 298 -26.72 -13.50 15.43
N GLU A 299 -26.88 -13.77 14.12
CA GLU A 299 -27.70 -14.87 13.61
C GLU A 299 -27.01 -16.24 13.68
N GLY A 300 -25.76 -16.28 14.16
CA GLY A 300 -25.00 -17.51 14.32
C GLY A 300 -24.49 -18.10 12.99
N ILE A 301 -24.38 -17.28 11.94
CA ILE A 301 -23.97 -17.68 10.59
C ILE A 301 -22.46 -17.44 10.42
N ARG A 302 -21.75 -18.45 9.88
CA ARG A 302 -20.33 -18.32 9.57
C ARG A 302 -20.11 -17.54 8.27
N VAL A 303 -19.26 -16.51 8.33
CA VAL A 303 -18.74 -15.82 7.13
C VAL A 303 -17.44 -16.49 6.66
N LEU A 304 -17.40 -16.95 5.40
CA LEU A 304 -16.26 -17.69 4.83
C LEU A 304 -15.07 -16.79 4.45
N ASN A 305 -15.32 -15.50 4.25
CA ASN A 305 -14.32 -14.50 3.90
C ASN A 305 -14.42 -13.29 4.85
N PRO A 306 -14.03 -13.45 6.14
CA PRO A 306 -14.16 -12.42 7.16
C PRO A 306 -13.14 -11.30 6.96
N THR A 307 -13.49 -10.12 7.47
CA THR A 307 -12.56 -8.99 7.66
C THR A 307 -11.69 -9.26 8.90
N TYR A 308 -10.38 -8.99 8.82
CA TYR A 308 -9.46 -9.06 9.95
C TYR A 308 -9.33 -7.66 10.57
N VAL A 309 -9.39 -7.60 11.89
CA VAL A 309 -9.25 -6.37 12.69
C VAL A 309 -8.11 -6.54 13.69
N GLU A 310 -7.43 -5.45 13.99
CA GLU A 310 -6.41 -5.39 15.03
C GLU A 310 -7.11 -5.38 16.39
N VAL A 311 -6.67 -6.27 17.28
CA VAL A 311 -7.18 -6.42 18.64
C VAL A 311 -5.99 -6.44 19.58
N GLU A 312 -6.07 -5.66 20.64
CA GLU A 312 -5.06 -5.61 21.71
C GLU A 312 -4.99 -6.96 22.44
N VAL A 313 -3.78 -7.44 22.68
CA VAL A 313 -3.49 -8.67 23.40
C VAL A 313 -3.00 -8.30 24.80
N GLU A 314 -3.72 -8.77 25.82
CA GLU A 314 -3.34 -8.71 27.24
C GLU A 314 -2.28 -9.76 27.61
#